data_AF-A0A2K9HPD9-F1
#
_entry.id   AF-A0A2K9HPD9-F1
#
_cell.length_a   1.000
_cell.length_b   1.000
_cell.length_c   1.000
_cell.angle_alpha   90.00
_cell.angle_beta   90.00
_cell.angle_gamma   90.00
#
_symmetry.space_group_name_H-M   'P 1'
#
loop_
_entity.id
_entity.type
_entity.pdbx_description
1 polymer ?
#
loop_
_entity_poly.entity_id
_entity_poly.type
_entity_poly.pdbx_seq_one_letter_code
_entity_poly.pdbx_strand_id
1 'polypeptide(L)'
;MSAKEGKLDKLIKTVDKLTDSKGISKLGKTLNKTLDIAGNVINSTAEVANHQLDERNKRHLDDIKLPDISGLNLDQTRELFDSMNIRYAFLTVAPDIKLAASKVDTVIKTFPKPKTVLKKGSFVKIYYLDATTLEQSQDILKNYIELKKSRKESAKGFVNKIGHGTMTGAKGILKAPKKLIPHSKHSKKSKTTDVEPSEKSDMEG
;
A
#
# COMPACT_ATOMS: atom_id res chain seq x y z
N MET A 1 -20.97 56.16 -58.54
CA MET A 1 -20.87 55.14 -57.48
C MET A 1 -21.88 54.04 -57.77
N SER A 2 -21.49 52.77 -57.91
CA SER A 2 -22.28 51.58 -57.52
C SER A 2 -21.59 50.30 -58.04
N ALA A 3 -21.00 49.52 -57.14
CA ALA A 3 -20.47 48.18 -57.43
C ALA A 3 -20.55 47.27 -56.19
N LYS A 4 -21.53 47.47 -55.31
CA LYS A 4 -21.73 46.64 -54.11
C LYS A 4 -23.11 45.96 -53.99
N GLU A 5 -24.05 46.22 -54.88
CA GLU A 5 -25.43 45.69 -54.75
C GLU A 5 -25.66 44.31 -55.41
N GLY A 6 -24.84 43.89 -56.39
CA GLY A 6 -25.09 42.65 -57.14
C GLY A 6 -24.77 41.32 -56.44
N LYS A 7 -24.08 41.33 -55.29
CA LYS A 7 -23.67 40.09 -54.58
C LYS A 7 -24.64 39.69 -53.45
N LEU A 8 -25.27 40.67 -52.80
CA LEU A 8 -26.25 40.41 -51.74
C LEU A 8 -27.57 39.88 -52.33
N ASP A 9 -28.00 40.42 -53.47
CA ASP A 9 -29.22 39.96 -54.15
C ASP A 9 -29.14 38.51 -54.66
N LYS A 10 -27.94 38.03 -55.01
CA LYS A 10 -27.75 36.63 -55.40
C LYS A 10 -27.79 35.68 -54.21
N LEU A 11 -27.33 36.12 -53.03
CA LEU A 11 -27.38 35.32 -51.80
C LEU A 11 -28.79 35.26 -51.22
N ILE A 12 -29.53 36.36 -51.27
CA ILE A 12 -30.91 36.39 -50.77
C ILE A 12 -31.81 35.53 -51.66
N LYS A 13 -31.66 35.59 -52.99
CA LYS A 13 -32.43 34.75 -53.94
C LYS A 13 -32.07 33.26 -53.88
N THR A 14 -30.89 32.87 -53.42
CA THR A 14 -30.54 31.45 -53.24
C THR A 14 -31.03 30.89 -51.91
N VAL A 15 -31.15 31.72 -50.87
CA VAL A 15 -31.74 31.30 -49.57
C VAL A 15 -33.26 31.12 -49.69
N ASP A 16 -33.94 31.98 -50.45
CA ASP A 16 -35.40 31.90 -50.66
C ASP A 16 -35.83 30.65 -51.46
N LYS A 17 -34.93 30.13 -52.31
CA LYS A 17 -35.16 28.86 -53.05
C LYS A 17 -34.94 27.60 -52.21
N LEU A 18 -34.30 27.72 -51.04
CA LEU A 18 -34.07 26.58 -50.14
C LEU A 18 -35.25 26.39 -49.19
N THR A 19 -35.88 27.47 -48.73
CA THR A 19 -37.00 27.46 -47.76
C THR A 19 -38.30 26.87 -48.32
N ASP A 20 -38.56 26.99 -49.62
CA ASP A 20 -39.77 26.45 -50.26
C ASP A 20 -39.67 24.97 -50.68
N SER A 21 -38.54 24.33 -50.41
CA SER A 21 -38.40 22.90 -50.67
C SER A 21 -39.11 22.10 -49.55
N LYS A 22 -40.12 21.31 -49.93
CA LYS A 22 -40.86 20.33 -49.11
C LYS A 22 -39.95 19.30 -48.38
N GLY A 23 -38.62 19.40 -48.48
CA GLY A 23 -37.62 18.58 -47.79
C GLY A 23 -37.17 19.08 -46.41
N ILE A 24 -37.29 20.37 -46.09
CA ILE A 24 -36.82 20.91 -44.78
C ILE A 24 -37.74 20.49 -43.62
N SER A 25 -39.03 20.24 -43.90
CA SER A 25 -40.00 19.79 -42.88
C SER A 25 -39.66 18.41 -42.28
N LYS A 26 -38.93 17.54 -43.01
CA LYS A 26 -38.46 16.25 -42.48
C LYS A 26 -37.16 16.39 -41.66
N LEU A 27 -36.30 17.35 -42.01
CA LEU A 27 -35.06 17.64 -41.28
C LEU A 27 -35.31 18.37 -39.94
N GLY A 28 -36.30 19.26 -39.88
CA GLY A 28 -36.71 19.92 -38.62
C GLY A 28 -37.25 18.93 -37.58
N LYS A 29 -38.00 17.91 -38.01
CA LYS A 29 -38.55 16.87 -37.11
C LYS A 29 -37.47 15.90 -36.60
N THR A 30 -36.42 15.62 -37.38
CA THR A 30 -35.30 14.78 -36.94
C THR A 30 -34.32 15.54 -36.04
N LEU A 31 -34.11 16.83 -36.29
CA LEU A 31 -33.27 17.68 -35.43
C LEU A 31 -33.91 17.90 -34.06
N ASN A 32 -35.22 18.16 -33.98
CA ASN A 32 -35.90 18.28 -32.69
C ASN A 32 -35.87 16.96 -31.89
N LYS A 33 -36.08 15.81 -32.55
CA LYS A 33 -35.92 14.50 -31.89
C LYS A 33 -34.48 14.23 -31.44
N THR A 34 -33.46 14.66 -32.20
CA THR A 34 -32.05 14.51 -31.79
C THR A 34 -31.67 15.48 -30.68
N LEU A 35 -32.24 16.69 -30.65
CA LEU A 35 -32.04 17.66 -29.57
C LEU A 35 -32.73 17.20 -28.28
N ASP A 36 -33.94 16.65 -28.35
CA ASP A 36 -34.65 16.08 -27.20
C ASP A 36 -33.91 14.85 -26.64
N ILE A 37 -33.38 13.99 -27.52
CA ILE A 37 -32.54 12.86 -27.11
C ILE A 37 -31.22 13.36 -26.52
N ALA A 38 -30.58 14.38 -27.10
CA ALA A 38 -29.34 14.95 -26.57
C ALA A 38 -29.57 15.64 -25.21
N GLY A 39 -30.67 16.37 -25.02
CA GLY A 39 -31.02 17.00 -23.74
C GLY A 39 -31.31 15.98 -22.64
N ASN A 40 -32.03 14.90 -22.96
CA ASN A 40 -32.28 13.82 -22.01
C ASN A 40 -31.02 13.01 -21.67
N VAL A 41 -30.16 12.73 -22.65
CA VAL A 41 -28.89 12.02 -22.39
C VAL A 41 -27.94 12.89 -21.55
N ILE A 42 -27.83 14.20 -21.83
CA ILE A 42 -26.98 15.11 -21.04
C ILE A 42 -27.49 15.20 -19.58
N ASN A 43 -28.81 15.31 -19.37
CA ASN A 43 -29.40 15.36 -18.03
C ASN A 43 -29.22 14.04 -17.27
N SER A 44 -29.46 12.88 -17.90
CA SER A 44 -29.23 11.59 -17.25
C SER A 44 -27.75 11.33 -16.94
N THR A 45 -26.82 11.84 -17.75
CA THR A 45 -25.38 11.73 -17.47
C THR A 45 -24.96 12.61 -16.30
N ALA A 46 -25.52 13.82 -16.20
CA ALA A 46 -25.30 14.73 -15.07
C ALA A 46 -25.90 14.17 -13.77
N GLU A 47 -27.12 13.61 -13.82
CA GLU A 47 -27.78 13.00 -12.65
C GLU A 47 -27.02 11.78 -12.12
N VAL A 48 -26.53 10.91 -13.00
CA VAL A 48 -25.73 9.74 -12.59
C VAL A 48 -24.40 10.17 -11.97
N ALA A 49 -23.73 11.20 -12.52
CA ALA A 49 -22.50 11.74 -11.95
C ALA A 49 -22.74 12.38 -10.57
N ASN A 50 -23.81 13.19 -10.44
CA ASN A 50 -24.17 13.84 -9.18
C ASN A 50 -24.59 12.80 -8.12
N HIS A 51 -25.38 11.79 -8.49
CA HIS A 51 -25.77 10.71 -7.59
C HIS A 51 -24.56 9.91 -7.08
N GLN A 52 -23.58 9.64 -7.95
CA GLN A 52 -22.36 8.93 -7.54
C GLN A 52 -21.45 9.78 -6.64
N LEU A 53 -21.37 11.09 -6.86
CA LEU A 53 -20.62 12.01 -6.00
C LEU A 53 -21.28 12.17 -4.63
N ASP A 54 -22.60 12.29 -4.59
CA ASP A 54 -23.36 12.41 -3.33
C ASP A 54 -23.31 11.12 -2.51
N GLU A 55 -23.49 9.96 -3.15
CA GLU A 55 -23.35 8.65 -2.48
C GLU A 55 -21.93 8.45 -1.93
N ARG A 56 -20.90 8.87 -2.67
CA ARG A 56 -19.52 8.80 -2.22
C ARG A 56 -19.26 9.75 -1.05
N ASN A 57 -19.73 10.99 -1.13
CA ASN A 57 -19.58 11.97 -0.07
C ASN A 57 -20.28 11.49 1.21
N LYS A 58 -21.53 11.01 1.11
CA LYS A 58 -22.31 10.47 2.24
C LYS A 58 -21.61 9.29 2.93
N ARG A 59 -20.95 8.41 2.16
CA ARG A 59 -20.21 7.25 2.71
C ARG A 59 -18.94 7.61 3.48
N HIS A 60 -18.39 8.80 3.25
CA HIS A 60 -17.12 9.26 3.84
C HIS A 60 -17.28 10.43 4.82
N LEU A 61 -18.50 10.82 5.20
CA LEU A 61 -18.73 11.91 6.17
C LEU A 61 -18.17 11.59 7.57
N ASP A 62 -18.08 10.31 7.90
CA ASP A 62 -17.61 9.81 9.20
C ASP A 62 -16.21 9.21 9.16
N ASP A 63 -15.49 9.42 8.06
CA ASP A 63 -14.17 8.88 7.83
C ASP A 63 -13.09 9.80 8.41
N ILE A 64 -12.46 9.34 9.49
CA ILE A 64 -11.35 10.00 10.17
C ILE A 64 -10.05 9.39 9.67
N LYS A 65 -9.14 10.23 9.17
CA LYS A 65 -7.79 9.79 8.81
C LYS A 65 -6.94 9.67 10.07
N LEU A 66 -6.38 8.49 10.33
CA LEU A 66 -5.48 8.27 11.46
C LEU A 66 -4.17 9.04 11.24
N PRO A 67 -3.80 10.00 12.09
CA PRO A 67 -2.50 10.67 12.01
C PRO A 67 -1.35 9.70 12.30
N ASP A 68 -0.16 10.05 11.83
CA ASP A 68 1.05 9.35 12.22
C ASP A 68 1.50 9.87 13.59
N ILE A 69 1.47 8.97 14.58
CA ILE A 69 1.84 9.27 15.97
C ILE A 69 3.11 8.55 16.43
N SER A 70 3.85 7.96 15.49
CA SER A 70 5.13 7.35 15.83
C SER A 70 6.09 8.39 16.40
N GLY A 71 6.70 8.08 17.55
CA GLY A 71 7.62 8.99 18.24
C GLY A 71 6.98 9.96 19.24
N LEU A 72 5.64 10.00 19.38
CA LEU A 72 5.00 10.79 20.43
C LEU A 72 5.01 10.09 21.79
N ASN A 73 4.89 10.90 22.84
CA ASN A 73 4.70 10.43 24.21
C ASN A 73 3.27 9.88 24.42
N LEU A 74 3.10 9.03 25.42
CA LEU A 74 1.79 8.45 25.79
C LEU A 74 0.73 9.51 26.10
N ASP A 75 1.09 10.58 26.82
CA ASP A 75 0.16 11.63 27.24
C ASP A 75 -0.34 12.46 26.06
N GLN A 76 0.58 12.90 25.19
CA GLN A 76 0.25 13.64 23.97
C GLN A 76 -0.63 12.79 23.04
N THR A 77 -0.35 11.48 22.99
CA THR A 77 -1.13 10.54 22.21
C THR A 77 -2.55 10.39 22.73
N ARG A 78 -2.72 10.32 24.06
CA ARG A 78 -4.03 10.27 24.72
C ARG A 78 -4.88 11.48 24.37
N GLU A 79 -4.33 12.68 24.55
CA GLU A 79 -5.03 13.93 24.26
C GLU A 79 -5.48 14.02 22.79
N LEU A 80 -4.59 13.65 21.86
CA LEU A 80 -4.90 13.65 20.44
C LEU A 80 -6.04 12.68 20.10
N PHE A 81 -6.01 11.46 20.64
CA PHE A 81 -7.02 10.44 20.32
C PHE A 81 -8.38 10.75 20.97
N ASP A 82 -8.37 11.32 22.17
CA ASP A 82 -9.57 11.81 22.84
C ASP A 82 -10.22 12.94 22.03
N SER A 83 -9.43 13.88 21.50
CA SER A 83 -9.94 14.97 20.64
C SER A 83 -10.56 14.48 19.32
N MET A 84 -10.09 13.34 18.81
CA MET A 84 -10.60 12.73 17.58
C MET A 84 -11.72 11.70 17.85
N ASN A 85 -12.09 11.51 19.12
CA ASN A 85 -13.14 10.59 19.53
C ASN A 85 -12.89 9.13 19.10
N ILE A 86 -11.61 8.72 19.11
CA ILE A 86 -11.14 7.37 18.73
C ILE A 86 -10.87 6.56 19.99
N ARG A 87 -11.32 5.30 20.02
CA ARG A 87 -11.01 4.40 21.14
C ARG A 87 -9.62 3.79 20.94
N TYR A 88 -8.84 3.68 22.01
CA TYR A 88 -7.49 3.12 21.93
C TYR A 88 -7.14 2.25 23.13
N ALA A 89 -6.08 1.45 22.97
CA ALA A 89 -5.41 0.78 24.08
C ALA A 89 -3.90 0.78 23.88
N PHE A 90 -3.18 0.92 24.99
CA PHE A 90 -1.72 0.84 25.04
C PHE A 90 -1.26 -0.60 25.27
N LEU A 91 -0.36 -1.07 24.42
CA LEU A 91 0.24 -2.40 24.49
C LEU A 91 1.77 -2.27 24.50
N THR A 92 2.45 -3.06 25.31
CA THR A 92 3.91 -3.10 25.31
C THR A 92 4.43 -3.82 24.05
N VAL A 93 5.52 -3.32 23.47
CA VAL A 93 6.19 -3.98 22.35
C VAL A 93 7.10 -5.10 22.88
N ALA A 94 7.24 -6.18 22.10
CA ALA A 94 8.24 -7.20 22.37
C ALA A 94 9.67 -6.62 22.28
N PRO A 95 10.61 -7.03 23.14
CA PRO A 95 11.96 -6.51 23.13
C PRO A 95 12.68 -6.88 21.82
N ASP A 96 13.39 -5.92 21.23
CA ASP A 96 14.13 -6.08 19.98
C ASP A 96 15.41 -5.24 20.00
N ILE A 97 16.45 -5.73 19.32
CA ILE A 97 17.75 -5.09 19.19
C ILE A 97 17.61 -3.65 18.67
N LYS A 98 16.66 -3.42 17.77
CA LYS A 98 16.41 -2.09 17.17
C LYS A 98 15.84 -1.08 18.15
N LEU A 99 15.18 -1.55 19.21
CA LEU A 99 14.51 -0.71 20.20
C LEU A 99 15.44 -0.31 21.35
N ALA A 100 16.62 -0.94 21.47
CA ALA A 100 17.59 -0.68 22.53
C ALA A 100 18.08 0.77 22.63
N ALA A 101 18.00 1.54 21.53
CA ALA A 101 18.38 2.96 21.47
C ALA A 101 17.19 3.93 21.49
N SER A 102 15.96 3.41 21.61
CA SER A 102 14.75 4.22 21.61
C SER A 102 14.45 4.80 23.00
N LYS A 103 13.60 5.83 23.06
CA LYS A 103 13.17 6.44 24.33
C LYS A 103 12.02 5.64 24.97
N VAL A 104 11.97 5.65 26.30
CA VAL A 104 10.86 5.10 27.08
C VAL A 104 9.60 5.93 26.86
N ASP A 105 8.42 5.34 27.07
CA ASP A 105 7.10 5.96 26.96
C ASP A 105 6.81 6.57 25.59
N THR A 106 7.48 6.04 24.57
CA THR A 106 7.36 6.49 23.20
C THR A 106 6.54 5.49 22.40
N VAL A 107 5.63 6.00 21.58
CA VAL A 107 4.84 5.20 20.64
C VAL A 107 5.73 4.72 19.50
N ILE A 108 5.80 3.41 19.30
CA ILE A 108 6.61 2.79 18.25
C ILE A 108 5.78 2.52 16.99
N LYS A 109 4.57 1.98 17.18
CA LYS A 109 3.70 1.58 16.06
C LYS A 109 2.24 1.59 16.47
N THR A 110 1.36 1.77 15.50
CA THR A 110 -0.08 1.66 15.68
C THR A 110 -0.66 0.55 14.81
N PHE A 111 -1.79 0.00 15.25
CA PHE A 111 -2.62 -0.87 14.44
C PHE A 111 -4.08 -0.45 14.57
N PRO A 112 -4.75 0.02 13.49
CA PRO A 112 -4.30 0.07 12.10
C PRO A 112 -3.10 1.00 11.81
N LYS A 113 -2.51 0.85 10.61
CA LYS A 113 -1.35 1.65 10.19
C LYS A 113 -1.71 3.15 10.13
N PRO A 114 -0.75 4.05 10.36
CA PRO A 114 -1.00 5.48 10.17
C PRO A 114 -1.44 5.77 8.73
N LYS A 115 -2.21 6.85 8.55
CA LYS A 115 -2.86 7.26 7.29
C LYS A 115 -3.99 6.32 6.83
N THR A 116 -4.37 5.34 7.63
CA THR A 116 -5.57 4.54 7.38
C THR A 116 -6.81 5.40 7.65
N VAL A 117 -7.82 5.25 6.81
CA VAL A 117 -9.13 5.87 7.02
C VAL A 117 -9.95 4.97 7.96
N LEU A 118 -10.40 5.54 9.06
CA LEU A 118 -11.17 4.86 10.11
C LEU A 118 -12.55 5.48 10.21
N LYS A 119 -13.56 4.65 10.48
CA LYS A 119 -14.89 5.14 10.84
C LYS A 119 -14.86 5.72 12.25
N LYS A 120 -15.72 6.69 12.55
CA LYS A 120 -15.98 7.17 13.92
C LYS A 120 -16.18 6.00 14.89
N GLY A 121 -15.54 6.05 16.06
CA GLY A 121 -15.62 5.02 17.10
C GLY A 121 -14.79 3.75 16.84
N SER A 122 -13.97 3.73 15.80
CA SER A 122 -13.00 2.65 15.56
C SER A 122 -11.99 2.52 16.70
N PHE A 123 -11.38 1.34 16.81
CA PHE A 123 -10.41 1.02 17.85
C PHE A 123 -8.98 0.94 17.30
N VAL A 124 -8.02 1.55 17.99
CA VAL A 124 -6.61 1.56 17.60
C VAL A 124 -5.75 0.99 18.73
N LYS A 125 -4.94 -0.02 18.39
CA LYS A 125 -3.91 -0.55 19.28
C LYS A 125 -2.65 0.30 19.12
N ILE A 126 -2.16 0.83 20.23
CA ILE A 126 -0.98 1.69 20.27
C ILE A 126 0.10 0.90 20.98
N TYR A 127 1.20 0.63 20.27
CA TYR A 127 2.31 -0.11 20.84
C TYR A 127 3.40 0.85 21.28
N TYR A 128 3.78 0.75 22.55
CA TYR A 128 4.77 1.62 23.18
C TYR A 128 5.93 0.83 23.80
N LEU A 129 7.02 1.54 24.03
CA LEU A 129 8.19 1.01 24.72
C LEU A 129 8.12 1.35 26.21
N ASP A 130 8.24 0.33 27.04
CA ASP A 130 8.28 0.44 28.50
C ASP A 130 9.75 0.35 28.98
N ALA A 131 10.03 0.81 30.19
CA ALA A 131 11.35 0.72 30.79
C ALA A 131 11.85 -0.74 30.86
N THR A 132 10.95 -1.67 31.21
CA THR A 132 11.26 -3.11 31.32
C THR A 132 11.64 -3.72 29.97
N THR A 133 10.93 -3.36 28.90
CA THR A 133 11.16 -3.90 27.56
C THR A 133 12.37 -3.25 26.89
N LEU A 134 12.73 -2.02 27.29
CA LEU A 134 13.98 -1.37 26.89
C LEU A 134 15.21 -2.07 27.49
N GLU A 135 15.17 -2.40 28.78
CA GLU A 135 16.28 -3.11 29.45
C GLU A 135 16.53 -4.47 28.79
N GLN A 136 15.45 -5.24 28.59
CA GLN A 136 15.52 -6.51 27.85
C GLN A 136 16.09 -6.33 26.44
N SER A 137 15.72 -5.26 25.74
CA SER A 137 16.25 -4.95 24.41
C SER A 137 17.75 -4.65 24.43
N GLN A 138 18.24 -3.94 25.46
CA GLN A 138 19.66 -3.66 25.65
C GLN A 138 20.46 -4.91 25.96
N ASP A 139 19.92 -5.84 26.75
CA ASP A 139 20.60 -7.09 27.06
C ASP A 139 20.71 -7.99 25.83
N ILE A 140 19.67 -8.04 24.99
CA ILE A 140 19.74 -8.74 23.70
C ILE A 140 20.85 -8.12 22.82
N LEU A 141 20.98 -6.79 22.80
CA LEU A 141 22.03 -6.09 22.06
C LEU A 141 23.43 -6.45 22.58
N LYS A 142 23.65 -6.44 23.91
CA LYS A 142 24.94 -6.81 24.53
C LYS A 142 25.32 -8.24 24.16
N ASN A 143 24.40 -9.19 24.34
CA ASN A 143 24.58 -10.60 23.99
C ASN A 143 24.93 -10.77 22.51
N TYR A 144 24.26 -10.05 21.62
CA TYR A 144 24.55 -10.08 20.19
C TYR A 144 25.98 -9.61 19.87
N ILE A 145 26.42 -8.53 20.51
CA ILE A 145 27.77 -7.97 20.32
C ILE A 145 28.84 -8.94 20.84
N GLU A 146 28.64 -9.55 22.01
CA GLU A 146 29.55 -10.53 22.59
C GLU A 146 29.69 -11.77 21.72
N LEU A 147 28.58 -12.31 21.21
CA LEU A 147 28.59 -13.43 20.25
C LEU A 147 29.35 -13.09 18.97
N LYS A 148 29.25 -11.85 18.48
CA LYS A 148 30.02 -11.40 17.30
C LYS A 148 31.51 -11.24 17.61
N LYS A 149 31.86 -10.77 18.80
CA LYS A 149 33.26 -10.62 19.24
C LYS A 149 33.93 -11.99 19.42
N SER A 150 33.30 -12.91 20.14
CA SER A 150 33.85 -14.26 20.38
C SER A 150 34.06 -15.04 19.09
N ARG A 151 33.14 -14.93 18.12
CA ARG A 151 33.32 -15.51 16.77
C ARG A 151 34.48 -14.90 16.00
N LYS A 152 34.72 -13.59 16.14
CA LYS A 152 35.88 -12.93 15.49
C LYS A 152 37.18 -13.34 16.17
N GLU A 153 37.19 -13.47 17.49
CA GLU A 153 38.38 -13.88 18.26
C GLU A 153 38.73 -15.35 18.01
N SER A 154 37.76 -16.25 17.97
CA SER A 154 38.00 -17.66 17.65
C SER A 154 38.48 -17.84 16.21
N ALA A 155 37.93 -17.08 15.26
CA ALA A 155 38.42 -17.07 13.88
C ALA A 155 39.87 -16.55 13.77
N LYS A 156 40.21 -15.46 14.47
CA LYS A 156 41.59 -14.95 14.53
C LYS A 156 42.54 -15.95 15.18
N GLY A 157 42.13 -16.58 16.28
CA GLY A 157 42.90 -17.61 16.96
C GLY A 157 43.15 -18.83 16.08
N PHE A 158 42.19 -19.22 15.25
CA PHE A 158 42.35 -20.31 14.29
C PHE A 158 43.33 -19.96 13.16
N VAL A 159 43.22 -18.75 12.59
CA VAL A 159 44.16 -18.27 11.55
C VAL A 159 45.58 -18.17 12.09
N ASN A 160 45.78 -17.68 13.31
CA ASN A 160 47.12 -17.59 13.91
C ASN A 160 47.73 -18.98 14.17
N LYS A 161 46.92 -19.96 14.61
CA LYS A 161 47.37 -21.34 14.83
C LYS A 161 47.75 -22.05 13.54
N ILE A 162 46.99 -21.83 12.46
CA ILE A 162 47.28 -22.43 11.14
C ILE A 162 48.42 -21.70 10.43
N GLY A 163 48.46 -20.37 10.51
CA GLY A 163 49.49 -19.54 9.88
C GLY A 163 50.91 -19.84 10.38
N HIS A 164 51.08 -20.25 11.64
CA HIS A 164 52.37 -20.73 12.17
C HIS A 164 52.66 -22.20 11.86
N GLY A 165 51.64 -23.04 11.61
CA GLY A 165 51.80 -24.48 11.39
C GLY A 165 51.91 -24.92 9.92
N THR A 166 51.45 -24.10 8.96
CA THR A 166 51.34 -24.54 7.54
C THR A 166 52.06 -23.65 6.53
N MET A 167 52.93 -22.72 6.97
CA MET A 167 53.73 -21.90 6.03
C MET A 167 54.73 -22.74 5.22
N THR A 168 54.97 -23.99 5.62
CA THR A 168 55.85 -24.94 4.90
C THR A 168 55.13 -25.73 3.80
N GLY A 169 53.78 -25.73 3.73
CA GLY A 169 53.03 -26.63 2.83
C GLY A 169 52.26 -25.99 1.67
N ALA A 170 51.98 -24.69 1.70
CA ALA A 170 50.98 -24.08 0.82
C ALA A 170 51.52 -23.26 -0.37
N LYS A 171 52.81 -23.34 -0.71
CA LYS A 171 53.33 -22.75 -1.97
C LYS A 171 53.01 -23.57 -3.23
N GLY A 172 52.45 -24.77 -3.11
CA GLY A 172 52.27 -25.71 -4.22
C GLY A 172 50.85 -25.96 -4.75
N ILE A 173 49.77 -25.51 -4.08
CA ILE A 173 48.40 -26.01 -4.40
C ILE A 173 47.43 -24.90 -4.85
N LEU A 174 47.88 -23.65 -5.02
CA LEU A 174 47.05 -22.58 -5.61
C LEU A 174 47.09 -22.60 -7.14
N LYS A 175 46.75 -23.74 -7.75
CA LYS A 175 46.23 -23.83 -9.12
C LYS A 175 45.13 -24.88 -9.16
N ALA A 176 43.99 -24.58 -8.56
CA ALA A 176 42.74 -25.30 -8.83
C ALA A 176 41.76 -24.37 -9.58
N PRO A 177 41.09 -24.87 -10.64
CA PRO A 177 40.46 -24.05 -11.66
C PRO A 177 39.13 -23.41 -11.21
N LYS A 178 38.87 -22.22 -11.74
CA LYS A 178 37.57 -21.54 -11.72
C LYS A 178 36.54 -22.38 -12.49
N LYS A 179 35.83 -23.28 -11.81
CA LYS A 179 34.45 -23.67 -12.13
C LYS A 179 34.00 -24.72 -11.13
N LEU A 180 33.07 -24.34 -10.26
CA LEU A 180 31.98 -25.17 -9.73
C LEU A 180 31.17 -24.26 -8.79
N ILE A 181 30.38 -23.37 -9.39
CA ILE A 181 29.24 -22.76 -8.71
C ILE A 181 28.06 -23.68 -9.03
N PRO A 182 27.54 -24.48 -8.08
CA PRO A 182 26.24 -25.10 -8.28
C PRO A 182 25.20 -23.98 -8.12
N HIS A 183 24.59 -23.58 -9.24
CA HIS A 183 23.39 -22.75 -9.21
C HIS A 183 22.31 -23.49 -8.42
N SER A 184 22.01 -23.06 -7.20
CA SER A 184 20.85 -23.55 -6.46
C SER A 184 19.59 -23.10 -7.20
N LYS A 185 18.95 -24.03 -7.92
CA LYS A 185 17.68 -23.78 -8.57
C LYS A 185 16.62 -23.54 -7.50
N HIS A 186 15.97 -22.37 -7.59
CA HIS A 186 14.66 -22.12 -7.02
C HIS A 186 13.71 -23.29 -7.29
N SER A 187 13.23 -23.99 -6.27
CA SER A 187 12.02 -24.81 -6.37
C SER A 187 10.81 -23.96 -6.01
N LYS A 188 10.07 -23.52 -7.02
CA LYS A 188 8.69 -23.06 -6.88
C LYS A 188 7.77 -24.28 -7.03
N LYS A 189 6.92 -24.48 -6.02
CA LYS A 189 5.59 -25.12 -6.00
C LYS A 189 5.36 -26.41 -6.80
N SER A 190 4.84 -27.43 -6.10
CA SER A 190 3.75 -28.23 -6.62
C SER A 190 2.70 -28.47 -5.53
N LYS A 191 1.44 -28.38 -5.95
CA LYS A 191 0.19 -28.51 -5.23
C LYS A 191 -0.50 -29.74 -5.84
N THR A 192 -0.87 -30.74 -5.03
CA THR A 192 -1.77 -31.84 -5.41
C THR A 192 -2.23 -32.50 -4.09
N THR A 193 -3.42 -32.20 -3.54
CA THR A 193 -4.72 -32.90 -3.71
C THR A 193 -4.65 -34.43 -3.69
N ASP A 194 -5.14 -34.97 -2.55
CA ASP A 194 -6.08 -36.07 -2.33
C ASP A 194 -5.83 -37.44 -2.98
N VAL A 195 -5.80 -38.50 -2.15
CA VAL A 195 -6.92 -39.45 -1.95
C VAL A 195 -6.42 -40.65 -1.09
N GLU A 196 -7.21 -40.96 -0.06
CA GLU A 196 -7.21 -42.13 0.84
C GLU A 196 -7.31 -43.49 0.08
N PRO A 197 -7.09 -44.68 0.68
CA PRO A 197 -8.09 -45.21 1.64
C PRO A 197 -7.59 -46.18 2.74
N SER A 198 -8.35 -46.15 3.85
CA SER A 198 -8.91 -47.28 4.63
C SER A 198 -8.01 -48.37 5.26
N GLU A 199 -8.14 -48.53 6.59
CA GLU A 199 -8.68 -49.72 7.28
C GLU A 199 -8.77 -49.39 8.79
N LYS A 200 -9.96 -49.08 9.34
CA LYS A 200 -10.94 -49.98 9.99
C LYS A 200 -10.38 -50.95 11.04
N SER A 201 -10.70 -50.69 12.31
CA SER A 201 -11.41 -51.59 13.25
C SER A 201 -11.19 -51.00 14.67
N ASP A 202 -12.20 -50.34 15.24
CA ASP A 202 -13.29 -50.93 16.02
C ASP A 202 -12.83 -51.41 17.40
N MET A 203 -13.24 -50.68 18.45
CA MET A 203 -14.18 -51.15 19.48
C MET A 203 -13.96 -50.47 20.84
N GLU A 204 -14.99 -49.70 21.19
CA GLU A 204 -15.73 -49.69 22.45
C GLU A 204 -14.99 -49.67 23.80
N GLY A 205 -15.39 -48.68 24.60
CA GLY A 205 -15.15 -48.51 26.03
C GLY A 205 -15.74 -47.19 26.50
#